data_AF-A0A7S2AQ58-F1
#
_entry.id   AF-A0A7S2AQ58-F1
#
_cell.length_a   1.000
_cell.length_b   1.000
_cell.length_c   1.000
_cell.angle_alpha   90.00
_cell.angle_beta   90.00
_cell.angle_gamma   90.00
#
_symmetry.space_group_name_H-M   'P 1'
#
loop_
_entity.id
_entity.type
_entity.pdbx_description
1 polymer ?
#
loop_
_entity_poly.entity_id
_entity_poly.type
_entity_poly.pdbx_seq_one_letter_code
_entity_poly.pdbx_strand_id
1 'polypeptide(L)'
;ERSREGVCSLLLLSAVEYYCFVAYDLAQEAGKQMCTMKGSQCLGNTYMPCDSPAILRDFLDRVYGNRKVASTKMNEGSSRSHCVITLTLLTHDTAARTFKQTTFSIVDLAGAERPEKALGTRISKDKAILELCMYMR
;
A
#
# COMPACT_ATOMS: atom_id res chain seq x y z
N GLU A 1 10.10 -14.66 26.91
CA GLU A 1 10.61 -13.95 25.72
C GLU A 1 11.97 -13.39 26.06
N ARG A 2 13.07 -13.97 25.57
CA ARG A 2 14.43 -13.50 25.92
C ARG A 2 14.76 -12.32 25.02
N SER A 3 14.72 -11.10 25.55
CA SER A 3 15.41 -9.98 24.91
C SER A 3 16.88 -10.35 24.79
N ARG A 4 17.40 -10.48 23.56
CA ARG A 4 18.84 -10.57 23.36
C ARG A 4 19.41 -9.21 23.79
N GLU A 5 20.13 -9.18 24.91
CA GLU A 5 20.81 -7.97 25.37
C GLU A 5 21.62 -7.36 24.22
N GLY A 6 21.41 -6.07 23.94
CA GLY A 6 22.09 -5.37 22.85
C GLY A 6 21.38 -5.37 21.49
N VAL A 7 20.13 -5.82 21.38
CA VAL A 7 19.35 -5.67 20.14
C VAL A 7 18.24 -4.65 20.32
N CYS A 8 18.25 -3.59 19.51
CA CYS A 8 17.16 -2.61 19.42
C CYS A 8 16.37 -2.83 18.12
N SER A 9 15.05 -2.69 18.17
CA SER A 9 14.19 -2.83 17.00
C SER A 9 13.17 -1.69 16.86
N LEU A 10 12.82 -1.38 15.62
CA LEU A 10 11.77 -0.42 15.26
C LEU A 10 10.93 -1.05 14.15
N LEU A 11 9.63 -1.19 14.39
CA LEU A 11 8.67 -1.64 13.40
C LEU A 11 7.95 -0.43 12.81
N LEU A 12 7.99 -0.30 11.49
CA LEU A 12 7.32 0.75 10.73
C LEU A 12 6.22 0.15 9.85
N LEU A 13 5.03 0.73 9.89
CA LEU A 13 3.89 0.36 9.07
C LEU A 13 3.70 1.37 7.94
N SER A 14 3.40 0.88 6.75
CA SER A 14 2.97 1.71 5.63
C SER A 14 1.92 0.96 4.80
N ALA A 15 1.04 1.68 4.12
CA ALA A 15 0.01 1.08 3.29
C ALA A 15 -0.27 1.94 2.07
N VAL A 16 -0.34 1.30 0.91
CA VAL A 16 -0.52 1.97 -0.38
C VAL A 16 -1.60 1.25 -1.18
N GLU A 17 -2.55 2.02 -1.71
CA GLU A 17 -3.51 1.57 -2.71
C GLU A 17 -3.02 1.95 -4.10
N TYR A 18 -3.05 1.00 -5.03
CA TYR A 18 -2.78 1.21 -6.43
C TYR A 18 -4.09 1.11 -7.22
N TYR A 19 -4.46 2.21 -7.86
CA TYR A 19 -5.64 2.30 -8.71
C TYR A 19 -5.34 3.12 -9.95
N CYS A 20 -5.61 2.57 -11.15
CA CYS A 20 -5.35 3.23 -12.43
C CYS A 20 -3.95 3.87 -12.53
N PHE A 21 -2.90 3.13 -12.14
CA PHE A 21 -1.49 3.57 -12.15
C PHE A 21 -1.13 4.69 -11.17
N VAL A 22 -2.08 5.14 -10.35
CA VAL A 22 -1.85 6.11 -9.28
C VAL A 22 -1.72 5.37 -7.95
N ALA A 23 -0.74 5.79 -7.15
CA ALA A 23 -0.52 5.30 -5.80
C ALA A 23 -1.14 6.28 -4.78
N TYR A 24 -1.89 5.75 -3.83
CA TYR A 24 -2.55 6.50 -2.76
C TYR A 24 -2.04 6.01 -1.41
N ASP A 25 -1.56 6.93 -0.57
CA ASP A 25 -1.17 6.61 0.80
C ASP A 25 -2.42 6.36 1.65
N LEU A 26 -2.51 5.18 2.26
CA LEU A 26 -3.61 4.78 3.12
C LEU A 26 -3.35 5.02 4.61
N ALA A 27 -2.11 5.37 4.99
CA ALA A 27 -1.72 5.54 6.39
C ALA A 27 -2.07 6.93 6.97
N GLN A 28 -2.30 7.94 6.12
CA GLN A 28 -2.74 9.29 6.48
C GLN A 28 -4.20 9.57 6.11
N GLU A 29 -4.73 10.76 6.44
CA GLU A 29 -6.07 11.18 6.05
C GLU A 29 -6.34 11.01 4.54
N ALA A 30 -7.50 10.43 4.21
CA ALA A 30 -7.90 10.15 2.85
C ALA A 30 -7.91 11.40 1.95
N GLY A 31 -7.41 11.26 0.72
CA GLY A 31 -7.64 12.23 -0.35
C GLY A 31 -6.44 13.04 -0.85
N LYS A 32 -5.24 12.84 -0.29
CA LYS A 32 -4.00 13.40 -0.87
C LYS A 32 -3.27 12.33 -1.71
N GLN A 33 -3.07 12.61 -2.99
CA GLN A 33 -2.15 11.84 -3.82
C GLN A 33 -0.72 12.21 -3.40
N MET A 34 -0.15 11.42 -2.49
CA MET A 34 1.17 11.68 -1.91
C MET A 34 2.24 10.69 -2.38
N CYS A 35 1.84 9.68 -3.14
CA CYS A 35 2.76 8.64 -3.59
C CYS A 35 3.07 8.79 -5.08
N THR A 36 4.36 8.85 -5.41
CA THR A 36 4.85 8.86 -6.79
C THR A 36 5.63 7.59 -7.06
N MET A 37 5.36 6.94 -8.19
CA MET A 37 6.15 5.81 -8.64
C MET A 37 7.42 6.32 -9.33
N LYS A 38 8.59 5.90 -8.84
CA LYS A 38 9.89 6.10 -9.49
C LYS A 38 10.49 4.74 -9.81
N GLY A 39 10.33 4.29 -11.05
CA GLY A 39 10.64 2.91 -11.42
C GLY A 39 9.73 1.93 -10.66
N SER A 40 10.31 0.94 -9.99
CA SER A 40 9.59 -0.04 -9.17
C SER A 40 9.32 0.41 -7.73
N GLN A 41 9.73 1.61 -7.34
CA GLN A 41 9.61 2.11 -5.97
C GLN A 41 8.45 3.11 -5.84
N CYS A 42 7.63 2.91 -4.83
CA CYS A 42 6.66 3.89 -4.36
C CYS A 42 7.37 4.86 -3.40
N LEU A 43 7.33 6.16 -3.69
CA LEU A 43 7.95 7.20 -2.87
C LEU A 43 6.88 8.12 -2.30
N GLY A 44 7.08 8.62 -1.08
CA GLY A 44 6.19 9.58 -0.43
C GLY A 44 5.08 8.96 0.42
N ASN A 45 5.06 7.63 0.55
CA ASN A 45 4.20 6.93 1.50
C ASN A 45 4.64 7.19 2.95
N THR A 46 3.67 7.26 3.86
CA THR A 46 3.91 7.50 5.27
C THR A 46 4.30 6.21 5.99
N TYR A 47 5.29 6.34 6.88
CA TYR A 47 5.70 5.29 7.81
C TYR A 47 5.22 5.64 9.21
N MET A 48 4.46 4.74 9.83
CA MET A 48 4.00 4.89 11.21
C MET A 48 4.69 3.88 12.12
N PRO A 49 5.38 4.31 13.18
CA PRO A 49 5.91 3.40 14.19
C PRO A 49 4.81 2.54 14.81
N CYS A 50 5.11 1.28 15.07
CA CYS A 50 4.21 0.35 15.73
C CYS A 50 4.92 -0.32 16.90
N ASP A 51 4.53 0.05 18.11
CA ASP A 51 5.07 -0.48 19.37
C ASP A 51 4.15 -1.52 20.02
N SER A 52 2.91 -1.66 19.52
CA SER A 52 1.90 -2.49 20.16
C SER A 52 0.87 -3.03 19.15
N PRO A 53 0.25 -4.18 19.44
CA PRO A 53 -0.84 -4.72 18.61
C PRO A 53 -2.05 -3.79 18.49
N ALA A 54 -2.28 -2.90 19.46
CA ALA A 54 -3.36 -1.92 19.42
C ALA A 54 -3.13 -0.90 18.29
N ILE A 55 -1.91 -0.33 18.19
CA ILE A 55 -1.54 0.57 17.08
C ILE A 55 -1.67 -0.14 15.74
N LEU A 56 -1.28 -1.41 15.65
CA LEU A 56 -1.45 -2.18 14.41
C LEU A 56 -2.93 -2.33 14.04
N ARG A 57 -3.81 -2.60 15.01
CA ARG A 57 -5.25 -2.70 14.72
C ARG A 57 -5.83 -1.37 14.27
N ASP A 58 -5.53 -0.28 14.96
CA ASP A 58 -5.99 1.06 14.59
C ASP A 58 -5.44 1.48 13.22
N PHE A 59 -4.20 1.09 12.90
CA PHE A 59 -3.59 1.27 11.59
C PHE A 59 -4.39 0.53 10.52
N LEU A 60 -4.72 -0.74 10.75
CA LEU A 60 -5.49 -1.54 9.78
C LEU A 60 -6.89 -0.96 9.58
N ASP A 61 -7.59 -0.60 10.66
CA ASP A 61 -8.92 0.01 10.58
C ASP A 61 -8.89 1.33 9.79
N ARG A 62 -7.86 2.15 10.01
CA ARG A 62 -7.63 3.36 9.21
C ARG A 62 -7.37 3.02 7.74
N VAL A 63 -6.50 2.06 7.45
CA VAL A 63 -6.19 1.63 6.08
C VAL A 63 -7.45 1.16 5.38
N TYR A 64 -8.27 0.35 6.04
CA TYR A 64 -9.55 -0.11 5.51
C TYR A 64 -10.55 1.03 5.27
N GLY A 65 -10.63 2.00 6.18
CA GLY A 65 -11.50 3.17 6.03
C GLY A 65 -11.05 4.16 4.96
N ASN A 66 -9.72 4.34 4.82
CA ASN A 66 -9.11 5.23 3.84
C ASN A 66 -9.04 4.63 2.45
N ARG A 67 -8.96 3.29 2.36
CA ARG A 67 -9.00 2.57 1.08
C ARG A 67 -10.23 3.06 0.35
N LYS A 68 -10.00 3.78 -0.75
CA LYS A 68 -11.11 4.38 -1.48
C LYS A 68 -11.87 3.27 -2.16
N VAL A 69 -12.99 2.88 -1.59
CA VAL A 69 -14.10 2.40 -2.41
C VAL A 69 -14.54 3.61 -3.21
N ALA A 70 -14.00 3.77 -4.42
CA ALA A 70 -14.63 4.61 -5.42
C ALA A 70 -15.98 3.96 -5.77
N SER A 71 -16.98 4.17 -4.91
CA SER A 71 -18.37 3.81 -5.12
C SER A 71 -18.96 4.75 -6.18
N THR A 72 -18.44 4.63 -7.40
CA THR A 72 -19.31 4.87 -8.54
C THR A 72 -20.44 3.85 -8.45
N LYS A 73 -21.64 4.24 -8.90
CA LYS A 73 -22.94 3.51 -8.86
C LYS A 73 -22.94 2.06 -9.40
N MET A 74 -21.77 1.47 -9.63
CA MET A 74 -21.56 0.24 -10.39
C MET A 74 -20.47 -0.69 -9.81
N ASN A 75 -19.90 -0.43 -8.60
CA ASN A 75 -19.04 -1.41 -7.91
C ASN A 75 -19.19 -1.33 -6.39
N GLU A 76 -19.91 -2.29 -5.85
CA GLU A 76 -19.94 -2.59 -4.43
C GLU A 76 -18.74 -3.53 -4.15
N GLY A 77 -17.70 -3.02 -3.48
CA GLY A 77 -16.57 -3.82 -3.00
C GLY A 77 -15.35 -3.89 -3.94
N SER A 78 -14.19 -3.51 -3.38
CA SER A 78 -12.78 -3.98 -3.57
C SER A 78 -12.23 -4.46 -4.93
N SER A 79 -13.00 -4.52 -6.01
CA SER A 79 -12.64 -5.27 -7.22
C SER A 79 -11.60 -4.61 -8.11
N ARG A 80 -11.35 -3.30 -7.98
CA ARG A 80 -10.61 -2.55 -9.01
C ARG A 80 -9.30 -1.92 -8.53
N SER A 81 -8.95 -2.03 -7.26
CA SER A 81 -7.71 -1.49 -6.69
C SER A 81 -6.92 -2.56 -5.95
N HIS A 82 -5.59 -2.50 -6.05
CA HIS A 82 -4.68 -3.36 -5.31
C HIS A 82 -4.27 -2.66 -4.02
N CYS A 83 -4.23 -3.36 -2.89
CA CYS A 83 -3.79 -2.82 -1.62
C CYS A 83 -2.52 -3.53 -1.17
N VAL A 84 -1.49 -2.76 -0.80
CA VAL A 84 -0.22 -3.29 -0.28
C VAL A 84 0.01 -2.72 1.11
N ILE A 85 0.05 -3.57 2.11
CA ILE A 85 0.41 -3.23 3.48
C ILE A 85 1.83 -3.74 3.73
N THR A 86 2.71 -2.87 4.18
CA THR A 86 4.14 -3.17 4.35
C THR A 86 4.57 -2.89 5.79
N LEU A 87 5.13 -3.91 6.42
CA LEU A 87 5.75 -3.87 7.74
C LEU A 87 7.27 -3.92 7.55
N THR A 88 7.94 -2.83 7.90
CA THR A 88 9.41 -2.71 7.83
C THR A 88 9.98 -2.81 9.24
N LEU A 89 10.63 -3.93 9.54
CA LEU A 89 11.36 -4.13 10.79
C LEU A 89 12.82 -3.71 10.60
N LEU A 90 13.22 -2.68 11.32
CA LEU A 90 14.60 -2.24 11.45
C LEU A 90 15.16 -2.81 12.75
N THR A 91 16.31 -3.48 12.68
CA THR A 91 16.97 -4.08 13.83
C THR A 91 18.43 -3.63 13.86
N HIS A 92 18.89 -3.17 15.01
CA HIS A 92 20.29 -2.83 15.27
C HIS A 92 20.82 -3.76 16.36
N ASP A 93 21.83 -4.55 16.00
CA ASP A 93 22.58 -5.38 16.94
C ASP A 93 23.83 -4.61 17.36
N THR A 94 23.83 -4.09 18.58
CA THR A 94 24.93 -3.26 19.10
C THR A 94 26.19 -4.09 19.35
N ALA A 95 26.05 -5.38 19.64
CA ALA A 95 27.18 -6.27 19.89
C ALA A 95 27.91 -6.62 18.57
N ALA A 96 27.13 -6.94 17.53
CA ALA A 96 27.68 -7.22 16.19
C ALA A 96 27.97 -5.94 15.39
N ARG A 97 27.49 -4.77 15.82
CA ARG A 97 27.51 -3.48 15.10
C ARG A 97 26.89 -3.61 13.70
N THR A 98 25.79 -4.35 13.60
CA THR A 98 25.09 -4.60 12.33
C THR A 98 23.68 -4.02 12.34
N PHE A 99 23.28 -3.50 11.18
CA PHE A 99 21.90 -3.10 10.90
C PHE A 99 21.26 -4.11 9.97
N LYS A 100 20.02 -4.50 10.27
CA LYS A 100 19.21 -5.37 9.43
C LYS A 100 17.86 -4.71 9.20
N GLN A 101 17.45 -4.69 7.94
CA GLN A 101 16.10 -4.32 7.56
C GLN A 101 15.40 -5.56 7.02
N THR A 102 14.19 -5.82 7.50
CA THR A 102 13.35 -6.89 7.02
C THR A 102 12.00 -6.31 6.67
N THR A 103 11.54 -6.57 5.45
CA THR A 103 10.28 -6.05 4.94
C THR A 103 9.31 -7.20 4.74
N PHE A 104 8.13 -7.10 5.35
CA PHE A 104 7.02 -8.01 5.15
C PHE A 104 5.91 -7.26 4.43
N SER A 105 5.56 -7.71 3.22
CA SER A 105 4.49 -7.10 2.43
C SER A 105 3.32 -8.06 2.29
N ILE A 106 2.14 -7.58 2.66
CA ILE A 106 0.86 -8.26 2.49
C ILE A 106 0.16 -7.56 1.33
N VAL A 107 -0.15 -8.33 0.28
CA VAL A 107 -0.69 -7.80 -0.96
C VAL A 107 -2.09 -8.38 -1.20
N ASP A 108 -3.08 -7.50 -1.26
CA ASP A 108 -4.44 -7.79 -1.71
C ASP A 108 -4.58 -7.34 -3.16
N LEU A 109 -4.68 -8.30 -4.09
CA LEU A 109 -4.77 -8.01 -5.52
C LEU A 109 -6.21 -7.80 -5.94
N ALA A 110 -6.44 -6.82 -6.80
CA ALA A 110 -7.72 -6.57 -7.46
C ALA A 110 -8.24 -7.82 -8.19
N GLY A 111 -9.55 -7.83 -8.43
CA GLY A 111 -10.23 -8.91 -9.14
C GLY A 111 -9.66 -9.14 -10.54
N ALA A 112 -9.64 -10.40 -10.96
CA ALA A 112 -9.26 -10.81 -12.31
C ALA A 112 -10.48 -10.93 -13.24
N GLU A 113 -11.48 -10.07 -13.10
CA GLU A 113 -12.73 -10.20 -13.83
C GLU A 113 -12.56 -10.03 -15.35
N ARG A 114 -13.19 -10.93 -16.11
CA ARG A 114 -13.14 -10.92 -17.57
C ARG A 114 -13.98 -9.76 -18.10
N PRO A 115 -13.42 -8.92 -18.99
CA PRO A 115 -14.12 -7.74 -19.51
C PRO A 115 -15.41 -8.08 -20.28
N GLU A 116 -15.49 -9.27 -20.89
CA GLU A 116 -16.65 -9.71 -21.68
C GLU A 116 -17.92 -9.96 -20.85
N LYS A 117 -17.79 -10.13 -19.53
CA LYS A 117 -18.92 -10.40 -18.62
C LYS A 117 -19.27 -9.24 -17.69
N ALA A 118 -18.52 -8.14 -17.75
CA ALA A 118 -18.74 -6.98 -16.88
C ALA A 118 -19.68 -5.98 -17.55
N LEU A 119 -20.91 -5.82 -17.01
CA LEU A 119 -21.79 -4.73 -17.43
C LEU A 119 -21.23 -3.39 -16.92
N GLY A 120 -20.66 -2.60 -17.82
CA GLY A 120 -20.20 -1.26 -17.50
C GLY A 120 -19.30 -0.63 -18.56
N THR A 121 -19.44 0.67 -18.78
CA THR A 121 -18.59 1.45 -19.68
C THR A 121 -17.18 1.56 -19.08
N ARG A 122 -16.28 0.64 -19.45
CA ARG A 122 -14.86 0.70 -19.09
C ARG A 122 -14.12 1.69 -19.98
N ILE A 123 -13.01 2.23 -19.46
CA ILE A 123 -12.02 2.95 -20.24
C ILE A 123 -11.65 2.05 -21.44
N SER A 124 -11.81 2.55 -22.66
CA SER A 124 -11.47 1.79 -23.86
C SER A 124 -9.99 1.44 -23.85
N LYS A 125 -9.62 0.34 -24.53
CA LYS A 125 -8.22 -0.07 -24.67
C LYS A 125 -7.34 1.10 -25.12
N ASP A 126 -7.82 1.88 -26.07
CA ASP A 126 -7.10 3.03 -26.62
C ASP A 126 -6.86 4.13 -25.58
N LYS A 127 -7.86 4.41 -24.73
CA LYS A 127 -7.74 5.41 -23.68
C LYS A 127 -6.83 4.95 -22.54
N ALA A 128 -6.84 3.66 -22.21
CA ALA A 128 -5.91 3.07 -21.25
C ALA A 128 -4.46 3.10 -21.77
N ILE A 129 -4.24 2.78 -23.05
CA ILE A 129 -2.93 2.86 -23.69
C ILE A 129 -2.42 4.31 -23.72
N LEU A 130 -3.27 5.27 -24.06
CA LEU A 130 -2.92 6.70 -24.04
C LEU A 130 -2.48 7.18 -22.66
N GLU A 131 -3.21 6.82 -21.60
CA GLU A 131 -2.82 7.15 -20.22
C GLU A 131 -1.49 6.50 -19.83
N LEU A 132 -1.28 5.23 -20.21
CA LEU A 132 -0.02 4.53 -19.98
C LEU A 132 1.16 5.23 -20.68
N CYS A 133 0.97 5.63 -21.94
CA CYS A 133 1.98 6.33 -22.74
C CYS A 133 2.29 7.74 -22.20
N MET A 134 1.32 8.42 -21.59
CA MET A 134 1.55 9.71 -20.92
C MET A 134 2.35 9.57 -19.62
N TYR A 135 2.17 8.47 -18.89
CA TYR A 135 2.85 8.22 -17.61
C TYR A 135 4.28 7.65 -17.75
N MET A 136 4.59 7.04 -18.90
CA MET A 136 5.93 6.49 -19.20
C MET A 136 6.87 7.49 -19.89
N ARG A 137 6.46 8.75 -20.08
CA ARG A 137 7.34 9.85 -20.52
C ARG A 137 7.87 10.63 -19.32
#